data_AF-B3PCG4-F1
#
_entry.id   AF-B3PCG4-F1
#
_cell.length_a   1.000
_cell.length_b   1.000
_cell.length_c   1.000
_cell.angle_alpha   90.00
_cell.angle_beta   90.00
_cell.angle_gamma   90.00
#
_symmetry.space_group_name_H-M   'P 1'
#
loop_
_entity.id
_entity.type
_entity.pdbx_description
1 polymer ?
#
loop_
_entity_poly.entity_id
_entity_poly.type
_entity_poly.pdbx_seq_one_letter_code
_entity_poly.pdbx_strand_id
1 'polypeptide(L)' 'MRSQEITSIDDMEPELMVYLAQRFASVEFASRIIQETRRRLQEADVMALVGDPQVYVCTFAMSVGRQLLHDEYRKACH' A
#
# COMPACT_ATOMS: atom_id res chain seq x y z
N MET A 1 23.95 2.99 -13.40
CA MET A 1 22.69 2.22 -13.46
C MET A 1 21.58 3.22 -13.68
N ARG A 2 20.78 3.08 -14.75
CA ARG A 2 19.63 3.97 -14.97
C ARG A 2 18.59 3.64 -13.91
N SER A 3 18.29 4.58 -13.04
CA SER A 3 17.10 4.54 -12.19
C SER A 3 15.90 4.46 -13.14
N GLN A 4 15.20 3.32 -13.16
CA GLN A 4 13.89 3.26 -13.77
C GLN A 4 13.00 4.20 -12.95
N GLU A 5 12.43 5.21 -13.59
CA GLU A 5 11.42 6.06 -12.97
C GLU A 5 10.21 5.17 -12.67
N ILE A 6 10.07 4.76 -11.42
CA ILE A 6 8.85 4.11 -10.93
C ILE A 6 7.75 5.17 -11.01
N THR A 7 6.83 5.00 -11.95
CA THR A 7 5.76 5.98 -12.21
C THR A 7 4.41 5.53 -11.71
N SER A 8 4.27 4.25 -11.33
CA SER A 8 3.00 3.68 -10.91
C SER A 8 3.15 2.71 -9.74
N ILE A 9 2.04 2.48 -9.02
CA ILE A 9 1.96 1.42 -8.01
C ILE A 9 2.15 0.02 -8.63
N ASP A 10 1.82 -0.14 -9.92
CA ASP A 10 1.92 -1.42 -10.61
C ASP A 10 3.39 -1.84 -10.78
N ASP A 11 4.28 -0.87 -10.99
CA ASP A 11 5.73 -1.09 -11.03
C ASP A 11 6.28 -1.56 -9.66
N MET A 12 5.65 -1.12 -8.57
CA MET A 12 6.06 -1.43 -7.20
C MET A 12 5.40 -2.68 -6.61
N GLU A 13 4.33 -3.18 -7.24
CA GLU A 13 3.48 -4.22 -6.64
C GLU A 13 4.26 -5.46 -6.19
N PRO A 14 5.21 -6.03 -6.95
CA PRO A 14 5.93 -7.24 -6.53
C PRO A 14 6.71 -7.03 -5.22
N GLU A 15 7.41 -5.90 -5.10
CA GLU A 15 8.24 -5.56 -3.94
C GLU A 15 7.37 -5.17 -2.74
N LEU A 16 6.31 -4.41 -3.00
CA LEU A 16 5.34 -4.00 -2.00
C LEU A 16 4.59 -5.21 -1.42
N MET A 17 4.27 -6.21 -2.24
CA MET A 17 3.65 -7.46 -1.82
C MET A 17 4.53 -8.20 -0.83
N VAL A 18 5.82 -8.39 -1.15
CA VAL A 18 6.77 -9.07 -0.27
C VAL A 18 6.91 -8.31 1.06
N TYR A 19 7.08 -6.99 0.98
CA TYR A 19 7.22 -6.14 2.15
C TYR A 19 6.00 -6.21 3.09
N LEU A 20 4.78 -6.05 2.54
CA LEU A 20 3.55 -6.09 3.32
C LEU A 20 3.27 -7.48 3.88
N ALA A 21 3.50 -8.55 3.09
CA ALA A 21 3.30 -9.92 3.54
C ALA A 21 4.20 -10.25 4.75
N GLN A 22 5.46 -9.78 4.73
CA GLN A 22 6.35 -9.90 5.89
C GLN A 22 5.86 -9.08 7.09
N ARG A 23 5.42 -7.84 6.85
CA ARG A 23 5.08 -6.91 7.94
C ARG A 23 3.78 -7.24 8.65
N PHE A 24 2.82 -7.79 7.93
CA PHE A 24 1.50 -8.19 8.41
C PHE A 24 1.35 -9.71 8.57
N ALA A 25 2.42 -10.48 8.31
CA ALA A 25 2.46 -11.94 8.41
C ALA A 25 1.34 -12.66 7.61
N SER A 26 0.90 -12.09 6.50
CA SER A 26 -0.16 -12.66 5.66
C SER A 26 -0.09 -12.13 4.23
N VAL A 27 0.08 -13.05 3.27
CA VAL A 27 0.06 -12.74 1.83
C VAL A 27 -1.34 -12.31 1.38
N GLU A 28 -2.37 -12.98 1.89
CA GLU A 28 -3.76 -12.64 1.56
C GLU A 28 -4.12 -11.23 2.06
N PHE A 29 -3.69 -10.88 3.28
CA PHE A 29 -3.93 -9.55 3.82
C PHE A 29 -3.11 -8.48 3.08
N ALA A 30 -1.86 -8.78 2.71
CA ALA A 30 -1.04 -7.91 1.88
C ALA A 30 -1.71 -7.60 0.53
N SER A 31 -2.30 -8.60 -0.12
CA SER A 31 -3.06 -8.42 -1.36
C SER A 31 -4.27 -7.48 -1.17
N ARG A 32 -5.04 -7.66 -0.09
CA ARG A 32 -6.14 -6.75 0.26
C ARG A 32 -5.67 -5.31 0.48
N ILE A 33 -4.51 -5.13 1.14
CA ILE A 33 -3.90 -3.80 1.34
C ILE A 33 -3.55 -3.16 0.00
N ILE A 34 -2.90 -3.88 -0.92
CA ILE A 34 -2.49 -3.36 -2.23
C ILE A 34 -3.71 -2.93 -3.05
N GLN A 35 -4.75 -3.75 -3.09
CA GLN A 35 -5.99 -3.44 -3.80
C GLN A 35 -6.64 -2.15 -3.27
N GLU A 36 -6.75 -2.04 -1.94
CA GLU A 36 -7.34 -0.85 -1.31
C GLU A 36 -6.46 0.40 -1.46
N THR A 37 -5.14 0.23 -1.43
CA THR A 37 -4.18 1.31 -1.70
C THR A 37 -4.35 1.83 -3.13
N ARG A 38 -4.39 0.94 -4.13
CA ARG A 38 -4.62 1.29 -5.54
C ARG A 38 -5.93 2.05 -5.71
N ARG A 39 -7.03 1.55 -5.12
CA ARG A 39 -8.34 2.21 -5.19
C ARG A 39 -8.29 3.64 -4.69
N ARG A 40 -7.69 3.87 -3.51
CA ARG A 40 -7.60 5.21 -2.89
C ARG A 40 -6.66 6.15 -3.64
N LEU A 41 -5.60 5.63 -4.26
CA LEU A 41 -4.70 6.44 -5.09
C LEU A 41 -5.32 6.83 -6.43
N GLN A 42 -6.16 5.97 -7.02
CA GLN A 42 -6.89 6.33 -8.25
C GLN A 42 -7.94 7.43 -8.01
N GLU A 43 -8.49 7.49 -6.80
CA GLU A 43 -9.43 8.55 -6.39
C GLU A 43 -8.74 9.89 -6.10
N ALA A 44 -7.41 9.90 -5.96
CA ALA A 44 -6.65 11.06 -5.50
C ALA A 44 -5.43 11.32 -6.41
N ASP A 45 -5.46 12.40 -7.19
CA ASP A 45 -4.34 12.80 -8.06
C ASP A 45 -3.18 13.41 -7.25
N VAL A 46 -2.62 12.61 -6.33
CA VAL A 46 -1.65 13.04 -5.30
C VAL A 46 -0.23 12.64 -5.69
N MET A 47 -0.08 11.66 -6.59
CA MET A 47 1.23 11.13 -7.00
C MET A 47 2.09 12.19 -7.71
N ALA A 48 1.48 13.16 -8.39
CA ALA A 48 2.18 14.27 -9.03
C ALA A 48 2.71 15.33 -8.04
N LEU A 49 2.29 15.28 -6.77
CA LEU A 49 2.58 16.29 -5.75
C LEU A 49 3.60 15.81 -4.70
N VAL A 50 3.99 14.52 -4.73
CA VAL A 50 4.90 13.93 -3.74
C VAL A 50 6.34 13.94 -4.24
N GLY A 51 7.29 14.21 -3.33
CA GLY A 51 8.72 14.25 -3.68
C GLY A 51 9.32 12.88 -4.03
N ASP A 52 8.83 11.81 -3.39
CA ASP A 52 9.23 10.43 -3.68
C ASP A 52 7.97 9.52 -3.71
N PRO A 53 7.52 9.13 -4.91
CA PRO A 53 6.40 8.21 -5.12
C PRO A 53 6.54 6.89 -4.36
N GLN A 54 7.75 6.32 -4.28
CA GLN A 54 7.95 5.02 -3.65
C GLN A 54 7.75 5.10 -2.14
N VAL A 55 8.40 6.09 -1.51
CA VAL A 55 8.26 6.31 -0.07
C VAL A 55 6.79 6.59 0.27
N TYR A 56 6.11 7.38 -0.55
CA TYR A 56 4.70 7.68 -0.36
C TYR A 56 3.81 6.43 -0.45
N VAL A 57 3.92 5.64 -1.52
CA VAL A 57 3.13 4.42 -1.71
C VAL A 57 3.36 3.42 -0.58
N CYS A 58 4.61 3.18 -0.20
CA CYS A 58 4.96 2.29 0.92
C CYS A 58 4.34 2.76 2.24
N THR A 59 4.46 4.05 2.57
CA THR A 59 3.92 4.63 3.80
C THR A 59 2.39 4.62 3.82
N PHE A 60 1.79 4.89 2.67
CA PHE A 60 0.35 4.91 2.51
C PHE A 60 -0.24 3.50 2.63
N ALA A 61 0.33 2.51 1.94
CA ALA A 61 -0.09 1.11 2.05
C ALA A 61 0.00 0.58 3.48
N MET A 62 1.08 0.91 4.21
CA MET A 62 1.19 0.59 5.64
C MET A 62 0.08 1.21 6.49
N SER A 63 -0.33 2.43 6.17
CA SER A 63 -1.42 3.12 6.86
C SER A 63 -2.78 2.48 6.55
N VAL A 64 -3.01 2.09 5.29
CA VAL A 64 -4.19 1.32 4.86
C VAL A 64 -4.26 0.00 5.63
N GLY A 65 -3.18 -0.76 5.71
CA GLY A 65 -3.15 -2.03 6.45
C GLY A 65 -3.47 -1.89 7.94
N ARG A 66 -2.93 -0.85 8.60
CA ARG A 66 -3.29 -0.56 10.00
C ARG A 66 -4.77 -0.21 10.16
N GLN A 67 -5.33 0.56 9.24
CA GLN A 67 -6.76 0.90 9.28
C GLN A 67 -7.63 -0.35 9.13
N LEU A 68 -7.33 -1.22 8.17
CA LEU A 68 -8.08 -2.47 7.95
C LEU A 68 -8.07 -3.36 9.20
N LEU A 69 -6.91 -3.53 9.86
CA LEU A 69 -6.82 -4.28 11.12
C LEU A 69 -7.64 -3.62 12.23
N HIS A 70 -7.61 -2.29 12.33
CA HIS A 70 -8.40 -1.57 13.32
C HIS A 70 -9.90 -1.75 13.09
N ASP A 71 -10.35 -1.74 11.84
CA ASP A 71 -11.76 -1.96 11.48
C ASP A 71 -12.19 -3.40 11.80
N GLU A 72 -11.34 -4.39 11.55
CA GLU A 72 -11.58 -5.79 11.92
C GLU A 72 -11.65 -5.96 13.44
N TYR A 73 -10.73 -5.35 14.19
CA TYR A 73 -10.76 -5.30 15.65
C TYR A 73 -12.08 -4.70 16.18
N ARG A 74 -12.49 -3.55 15.63
CA ARG A 74 -13.75 -2.90 16.04
C ARG A 74 -14.97 -3.79 15.82
N LYS A 75 -15.02 -4.52 14.69
CA LYS A 75 -16.12 -5.45 14.38
C LYS A 75 -16.11 -6.72 15.22
N ALA A 76 -14.94 -7.15 15.69
CA ALA A 76 -14.82 -8.35 16.51
C ALA A 76 -15.14 -8.08 17.99
N CYS A 77 -14.93 -6.83 18.45
CA CYS A 77 -15.07 -6.44 19.85
C CYS A 77 -16.35 -5.64 20.17
N HIS A 78 -17.12 -5.22 19.16
CA HIS A 78 -18.38 -4.50 19.29
C HIS A 78 -19.43 -5.06 18.33
#